data_AF-A0A1G8TDU6-F1
#
_entry.id   AF-A0A1G8TDU6-F1
#
_cell.length_a   1.000
_cell.length_b   1.000
_cell.length_c   1.000
_cell.angle_alpha   90.00
_cell.angle_beta   90.00
_cell.angle_gamma   90.00
#
_symmetry.space_group_name_H-M   'P 1'
#
loop_
_entity.id
_entity.type
_entity.pdbx_description
1 polymer ?
#
loop_
_entity_poly.entity_id
_entity_poly.type
_entity_poly.pdbx_seq_one_letter_code
_entity_poly.pdbx_strand_id
1 'polypeptide(L)'
;MPGSLVAVLGVVAAFLSGLSIAMVVRHRRRRHARSELADALDDRLAEALGPGTGSHLERSPAVRRIAVVDADAESRSGPAGEGDGSAGEGGGSTDEDDRAMLVPIVRVDLETTDAPGMKIILEYVADVLEAIHPELEARDERVHRYDVEFTFGPGGLIVAGECRRVSVAPELAARLLEDERYGAFELRRDVERADRDDDSPTALWDDCRSSADRH
;
A
#
# COMPACT_ATOMS: atom_id res chain seq x y z
N MET A 1 -49.73 18.20 28.65
CA MET A 1 -48.31 18.32 29.05
C MET A 1 -47.44 18.04 27.81
N PRO A 2 -46.99 19.07 27.07
CA PRO A 2 -46.13 18.90 25.89
C PRO A 2 -44.72 19.40 26.23
N GLY A 3 -43.97 18.65 27.03
CA GLY A 3 -42.62 19.06 27.48
C GLY A 3 -41.49 18.12 27.06
N SER A 4 -41.78 16.83 26.87
CA SER A 4 -40.73 15.81 26.77
C SER A 4 -40.25 15.49 25.35
N LEU A 5 -41.00 15.88 24.31
CA LEU A 5 -40.68 15.46 22.93
C LEU A 5 -39.62 16.35 22.26
N VAL A 6 -39.51 17.62 22.68
CA VAL A 6 -38.53 18.57 22.14
C VAL A 6 -37.12 18.32 22.69
N ALA A 7 -36.99 17.81 23.92
CA ALA A 7 -35.69 17.54 24.53
C ALA A 7 -34.96 16.33 23.90
N VAL A 8 -35.70 15.30 23.48
CA VAL A 8 -35.11 14.08 22.89
C VAL A 8 -34.56 14.34 21.48
N LEU A 9 -35.20 15.21 20.69
CA LEU A 9 -34.76 15.54 19.33
C LEU A 9 -33.46 16.36 19.28
N GLY A 10 -33.23 17.25 20.26
CA GLY A 10 -32.01 18.05 20.37
C GLY A 10 -30.76 17.21 20.67
N VAL A 11 -30.91 16.14 21.46
CA VAL A 11 -29.82 15.21 21.80
C VAL A 11 -29.38 14.41 20.57
N VAL A 12 -30.33 13.89 19.78
CA VAL A 12 -30.02 13.11 18.55
C VAL A 12 -29.26 13.97 17.52
N ALA A 13 -29.67 15.22 17.32
CA ALA A 13 -29.00 16.14 16.40
C ALA A 13 -27.57 16.51 16.84
N ALA A 14 -27.34 16.68 18.15
CA ALA A 14 -26.03 16.94 18.71
C ALA A 14 -25.09 15.72 18.60
N PHE A 15 -25.61 14.50 18.82
CA PHE A 15 -24.83 13.27 18.64
C PHE A 15 -24.44 13.04 17.17
N LEU A 16 -25.36 13.22 16.21
CA LEU A 16 -25.04 13.08 14.78
C LEU A 16 -24.03 14.14 14.30
N SER A 17 -24.13 15.37 14.81
CA SER A 17 -23.16 16.43 14.53
C SER A 17 -21.79 16.14 15.15
N GLY A 18 -21.74 15.64 16.40
CA GLY A 18 -20.51 15.24 17.06
C GLY A 18 -19.80 14.07 16.36
N LEU A 19 -20.56 13.06 15.92
CA LEU A 19 -20.04 11.91 15.18
C LEU A 19 -19.49 12.32 13.81
N SER A 20 -20.17 13.25 13.12
CA SER A 20 -19.71 13.81 11.85
C SER A 20 -18.42 14.60 12.02
N ILE A 21 -18.32 15.44 13.06
CA ILE A 21 -17.10 16.20 13.37
C ILE A 21 -15.95 15.25 13.74
N ALA A 22 -16.20 14.23 14.58
CA ALA A 22 -15.20 13.25 14.95
C ALA A 22 -14.68 12.45 13.74
N MET A 23 -15.56 12.03 12.83
CA MET A 23 -15.16 11.39 11.57
C MET A 23 -14.31 12.32 10.71
N VAL A 24 -14.70 13.59 10.55
CA VAL A 24 -13.94 14.56 9.74
C VAL A 24 -12.55 14.82 10.34
N VAL A 25 -12.45 14.96 11.67
CA VAL A 25 -11.18 15.15 12.37
C VAL A 25 -10.30 13.91 12.24
N ARG A 26 -10.86 12.70 12.43
CA ARG A 26 -10.13 11.43 12.23
C ARG A 26 -9.64 11.28 10.79
N HIS A 27 -10.47 11.63 9.81
CA HIS A 27 -10.12 11.59 8.39
C HIS A 27 -8.99 12.56 8.04
N ARG A 28 -9.03 13.79 8.58
CA ARG A 28 -7.97 14.79 8.39
C ARG A 28 -6.66 14.35 9.03
N ARG A 29 -6.69 13.83 10.26
CA ARG A 29 -5.48 13.31 10.94
C ARG A 29 -4.85 12.16 10.16
N ARG A 30 -5.66 11.21 9.68
CA ARG A 30 -5.19 10.10 8.83
C ARG A 30 -4.55 10.59 7.53
N ARG A 31 -5.09 11.64 6.91
CA ARG A 31 -4.47 12.23 5.71
C ARG A 31 -3.14 12.91 6.00
N HIS A 32 -3.03 13.65 7.10
CA HIS A 32 -1.77 14.28 7.48
C HIS A 32 -0.69 13.26 7.81
N ALA A 33 -1.00 12.25 8.64
CA ALA A 33 -0.06 11.19 8.96
C ALA A 33 0.46 10.45 7.70
N ARG A 34 -0.40 10.29 6.68
CA ARG A 34 0.00 9.70 5.41
C ARG A 34 0.89 10.60 4.56
N SER A 35 0.67 11.91 4.60
CA SER A 35 1.57 12.86 3.93
C SER A 35 2.94 12.81 4.58
N GLU A 36 3.01 12.87 5.91
CA GLU A 36 4.26 12.77 6.65
C GLU A 36 4.99 11.44 6.41
N LEU A 37 4.25 10.33 6.33
CA LEU A 37 4.80 9.04 5.95
C LEU A 37 5.34 9.05 4.51
N ALA A 38 4.56 9.57 3.55
CA ALA A 38 5.00 9.65 2.16
C ALA A 38 6.26 10.52 2.00
N ASP A 39 6.30 11.67 2.67
CA ASP A 39 7.45 12.57 2.67
C ASP A 39 8.70 11.88 3.25
N ALA A 40 8.54 11.14 4.36
CA ALA A 40 9.66 10.39 4.95
C ALA A 40 10.16 9.24 4.06
N LEU A 41 9.25 8.55 3.37
CA LEU A 41 9.62 7.52 2.39
C LEU A 41 10.32 8.13 1.17
N ASP A 42 9.85 9.28 0.68
CA ASP A 42 10.50 10.03 -0.40
C ASP A 42 11.91 10.48 0.00
N ASP A 43 12.10 10.98 1.22
CA ASP A 43 13.41 11.36 1.74
C ASP A 43 14.38 10.16 1.77
N ARG A 44 13.90 8.97 2.19
CA ARG A 44 14.71 7.74 2.14
C ARG A 44 15.04 7.27 0.75
N LEU A 45 14.07 7.32 -0.16
CA LEU A 45 14.29 6.98 -1.57
C LEU A 45 15.30 7.94 -2.20
N ALA A 46 15.23 9.23 -1.89
CA ALA A 46 16.19 10.22 -2.36
C ALA A 46 17.59 10.02 -1.76
N GLU A 47 17.69 9.59 -0.49
CA GLU A 47 18.95 9.28 0.18
C GLU A 47 19.62 8.03 -0.43
N ALA A 48 18.87 6.94 -0.60
CA ALA A 48 19.39 5.66 -1.08
C ALA A 48 19.60 5.65 -2.61
N LEU A 49 18.62 6.16 -3.36
CA LEU A 49 18.53 6.09 -4.82
C LEU A 49 18.63 7.48 -5.49
N GLY A 50 19.28 8.41 -4.78
CA GLY A 50 19.62 9.74 -5.27
C GLY A 50 20.43 9.73 -6.58
N PRO A 51 20.34 10.79 -7.40
CA PRO A 51 21.21 10.93 -8.56
C PRO A 51 22.69 10.90 -8.13
N GLY A 52 23.45 9.95 -8.68
CA GLY A 52 24.87 9.78 -8.38
C GLY A 52 25.22 8.76 -7.30
N THR A 53 24.26 8.04 -6.70
CA THR A 53 24.54 6.94 -5.74
C THR A 53 24.83 5.59 -6.41
N GLY A 54 24.94 5.55 -7.73
CA GLY A 54 25.15 4.33 -8.51
C GLY A 54 23.88 3.81 -9.19
N SER A 55 22.72 4.42 -8.92
CA SER A 55 21.52 4.20 -9.71
C SER A 55 21.67 4.84 -11.10
N HIS A 56 21.19 4.17 -12.15
CA HIS A 56 21.18 4.71 -13.51
C HIS A 56 20.02 5.69 -13.74
N LEU A 57 19.42 6.21 -12.66
CA LEU A 57 18.23 7.05 -12.73
C LEU A 57 18.63 8.53 -12.78
N GLU A 58 18.00 9.28 -13.69
CA GLU A 58 18.14 10.74 -13.70
C GLU A 58 17.32 11.41 -12.58
N ARG A 59 16.27 10.73 -12.10
CA ARG A 59 15.45 11.16 -10.97
C ARG A 59 15.29 10.03 -9.95
N SER A 60 15.33 10.40 -8.68
CA SER A 60 15.04 9.45 -7.59
C SER A 60 13.63 8.88 -7.73
N PRO A 61 13.43 7.59 -7.37
CA PRO A 61 12.11 7.04 -7.18
C PRO A 61 11.30 7.87 -6.18
N ALA A 62 9.99 7.90 -6.35
CA ALA A 62 9.10 8.62 -5.46
C ALA A 62 7.84 7.83 -5.15
N VAL A 63 7.32 7.98 -3.94
CA VAL A 63 6.03 7.46 -3.50
C VAL A 63 4.93 8.16 -4.27
N ARG A 64 4.32 7.44 -5.21
CA ARG A 64 3.18 7.95 -5.97
C ARG A 64 1.95 8.07 -5.09
N ARG A 65 1.71 7.06 -4.23
CA ARG A 65 0.62 7.04 -3.25
C ARG A 65 0.81 5.92 -2.24
N ILE A 66 0.12 6.03 -1.11
CA ILE A 66 -0.07 4.95 -0.15
C ILE A 66 -1.55 4.55 -0.22
N ALA A 67 -1.85 3.40 -0.82
CA ALA A 67 -3.18 2.82 -0.84
C ALA A 67 -3.47 2.10 0.47
N VAL A 68 -4.76 1.89 0.76
CA VAL A 68 -5.22 1.25 2.01
C VAL A 68 -6.23 0.17 1.67
N VAL A 69 -6.03 -0.99 2.26
CA VAL A 69 -6.88 -2.18 2.14
C VAL A 69 -7.47 -2.46 3.51
N ASP A 70 -8.78 -2.68 3.56
CA ASP A 70 -9.48 -3.04 4.80
C ASP A 70 -9.30 -4.54 5.05
N ALA A 71 -8.82 -4.90 6.24
CA ALA A 71 -8.57 -6.29 6.62
C ALA A 71 -9.85 -7.17 6.65
N ASP A 72 -11.03 -6.54 6.80
CA ASP A 72 -12.32 -7.23 6.94
C ASP A 72 -12.96 -7.72 5.64
N ALA A 73 -12.39 -7.40 4.47
CA ALA A 73 -12.96 -7.77 3.19
C ALA A 73 -12.77 -9.27 2.88
N GLU A 74 -11.68 -9.87 3.33
CA GLU A 74 -11.35 -11.29 3.03
C GLU A 74 -12.13 -12.27 3.91
N SER A 75 -12.48 -11.88 5.14
CA SER A 75 -13.24 -12.74 6.07
C SER A 75 -14.74 -12.86 5.73
N ARG A 76 -15.27 -11.99 4.86
CA ARG A 76 -16.69 -12.01 4.45
C ARG A 76 -17.01 -12.88 3.23
N SER A 77 -15.99 -13.47 2.61
CA SER A 77 -16.13 -14.33 1.43
C SER A 77 -16.13 -15.83 1.76
N GLY A 78 -16.25 -16.20 3.04
CA GLY A 78 -16.54 -17.57 3.44
C GLY A 78 -17.92 -18.02 2.94
N PRO A 79 -18.10 -19.27 2.49
CA PRO A 79 -19.37 -19.75 1.99
C PRO A 79 -20.43 -19.56 3.08
N ALA A 80 -21.59 -19.01 2.69
CA ALA A 80 -22.74 -18.79 3.55
C ALA A 80 -23.16 -20.12 4.21
N GLY A 81 -22.55 -20.41 5.36
CA GLY A 81 -23.00 -21.47 6.24
C GLY A 81 -24.30 -21.02 6.86
N GLU A 82 -25.39 -21.66 6.46
CA GLU A 82 -26.67 -21.66 7.17
C GLU A 82 -26.41 -21.97 8.66
N GLY A 83 -26.44 -20.92 9.48
CA GLY A 83 -26.23 -20.97 10.92
C GLY A 83 -27.47 -20.46 11.62
N ASP A 84 -28.24 -21.41 12.14
CA ASP A 84 -29.38 -21.26 13.04
C ASP A 84 -29.05 -20.35 14.25
N GLY A 85 -30.08 -19.67 14.75
CA GLY A 85 -29.99 -18.57 15.68
C GLY A 85 -29.40 -18.98 17.02
N SER A 86 -28.35 -18.26 17.43
CA SER A 86 -28.04 -18.09 18.84
C SER A 86 -27.50 -16.68 19.06
N ALA A 87 -28.31 -15.88 19.74
CA ALA A 87 -27.94 -14.58 20.25
C ALA A 87 -26.87 -14.75 21.34
N GLY A 88 -25.61 -14.56 20.96
CA GLY A 88 -24.48 -14.40 21.86
C GLY A 88 -24.18 -12.92 22.06
N GLU A 89 -24.17 -12.53 23.33
CA GLU A 89 -23.98 -11.18 23.85
C GLU A 89 -22.65 -10.52 23.45
N GLY A 90 -22.71 -9.22 23.15
CA GLY A 90 -21.74 -8.22 23.61
C GLY A 90 -20.25 -8.48 23.39
N GLY A 91 -19.83 -8.76 22.14
CA GLY A 91 -18.42 -8.68 21.77
C GLY A 91 -17.99 -7.24 21.59
N GLY A 92 -17.34 -6.65 22.60
CA GLY A 92 -16.62 -5.39 22.45
C GLY A 92 -15.57 -5.56 21.35
N SER A 93 -15.76 -4.86 20.23
CA SER A 93 -14.78 -4.74 19.16
C SER A 93 -13.53 -4.09 19.75
N THR A 94 -12.53 -4.89 20.08
CA THR A 94 -11.19 -4.41 20.39
C THR A 94 -10.67 -3.69 19.14
N ASP A 95 -10.64 -2.36 19.20
CA ASP A 95 -10.10 -1.40 18.22
C ASP A 95 -8.64 -1.68 17.78
N GLU A 96 -8.01 -2.77 18.24
CA GLU A 96 -6.60 -3.09 18.04
C GLU A 96 -6.31 -3.86 16.74
N ASP A 97 -7.30 -4.56 16.16
CA ASP A 97 -7.12 -5.33 14.92
C ASP A 97 -7.69 -4.69 13.64
N ASP A 98 -8.46 -3.60 13.76
CA ASP A 98 -8.96 -2.79 12.62
C ASP A 98 -7.89 -1.83 12.06
N ARG A 99 -6.62 -2.18 12.20
CA ARG A 99 -5.52 -1.42 11.58
C ARG A 99 -5.48 -1.77 10.11
N ALA A 100 -5.97 -0.83 9.31
CA ALA A 100 -5.99 -0.93 7.85
C ALA A 100 -4.59 -1.18 7.30
N MET A 101 -4.49 -2.09 6.32
CA MET A 101 -3.21 -2.47 5.73
C MET A 101 -2.84 -1.51 4.60
N LEU A 102 -1.56 -1.16 4.51
CA LEU A 102 -1.04 -0.24 3.52
C LEU A 102 -0.55 -0.97 2.26
N VAL A 103 -0.64 -0.30 1.13
CA VAL A 103 0.03 -0.67 -0.12
C VAL A 103 0.82 0.55 -0.60
N PRO A 104 2.09 0.68 -0.20
CA PRO A 104 2.99 1.70 -0.74
C PRO A 104 3.14 1.48 -2.24
N ILE A 105 2.94 2.53 -3.02
CA ILE A 105 3.14 2.53 -4.47
C ILE A 105 4.27 3.48 -4.80
N VAL A 106 5.44 2.92 -5.11
CA VAL A 106 6.63 3.67 -5.50
C VAL A 106 6.74 3.68 -7.02
N ARG A 107 7.05 4.82 -7.62
CA ARG A 107 7.28 4.94 -9.06
C ARG A 107 8.75 5.20 -9.36
N VAL A 108 9.29 4.42 -10.28
CA VAL A 108 10.63 4.54 -10.86
C VAL A 108 10.48 4.97 -12.31
N ASP A 109 11.06 6.11 -12.68
CA ASP A 109 11.11 6.61 -14.05
C ASP A 109 12.45 6.21 -14.67
N LEU A 110 12.42 5.29 -15.64
CA LEU A 110 13.64 4.73 -16.22
C LEU A 110 14.19 5.52 -17.40
N GLU A 111 13.42 6.51 -17.91
CA GLU A 111 13.77 7.39 -19.03
C GLU A 111 14.39 6.68 -20.25
N THR A 112 14.09 5.39 -20.41
CA THR A 112 14.47 4.55 -21.55
C THR A 112 13.32 4.45 -22.53
N THR A 113 13.64 4.31 -23.83
CA THR A 113 12.62 4.08 -24.86
C THR A 113 12.14 2.63 -24.91
N ASP A 114 13.02 1.68 -24.57
CA ASP A 114 12.73 0.25 -24.64
C ASP A 114 12.47 -0.34 -23.25
N ALA A 115 11.71 -1.44 -23.23
CA ALA A 115 11.46 -2.19 -22.01
C ALA A 115 12.79 -2.69 -21.38
N PRO A 116 13.03 -2.39 -20.09
CA PRO A 116 14.24 -2.80 -19.39
C PRO A 116 14.27 -4.32 -19.17
N GLY A 117 15.48 -4.87 -19.04
CA GLY A 117 15.64 -6.28 -18.69
C GLY A 117 15.22 -6.57 -17.25
N MET A 118 14.59 -7.73 -17.02
CA MET A 118 14.04 -8.13 -15.71
C MET A 118 15.06 -8.13 -14.57
N LYS A 119 16.35 -8.36 -14.90
CA LYS A 119 17.42 -8.28 -13.90
C LYS A 119 17.51 -6.88 -13.27
N ILE A 120 17.56 -5.83 -14.10
CA ILE A 120 17.66 -4.45 -13.65
C ILE A 120 16.40 -4.05 -12.87
N ILE A 121 15.23 -4.50 -13.33
CA ILE A 121 13.96 -4.25 -12.64
C ILE A 121 13.98 -4.78 -11.21
N LEU A 122 14.39 -6.04 -11.02
CA LEU A 122 14.40 -6.64 -9.69
C LEU A 122 15.52 -6.09 -8.79
N GLU A 123 16.61 -5.58 -9.37
CA GLU A 123 17.61 -4.79 -8.64
C GLU A 123 16.96 -3.51 -8.08
N TYR A 124 16.27 -2.73 -8.91
CA TYR A 124 15.52 -1.56 -8.41
C TYR A 124 14.44 -1.90 -7.40
N VAL A 125 13.71 -3.01 -7.57
CA VAL A 125 12.72 -3.45 -6.59
C VAL A 125 13.40 -3.73 -5.25
N ALA A 126 14.52 -4.45 -5.23
CA ALA A 126 15.26 -4.73 -4.01
C ALA A 126 15.71 -3.43 -3.32
N ASP A 127 16.35 -2.52 -4.07
CA ASP A 127 16.83 -1.26 -3.51
C ASP A 127 15.69 -0.40 -2.93
N VAL A 128 14.53 -0.36 -3.61
CA VAL A 128 13.34 0.34 -3.13
C VAL A 128 12.84 -0.29 -1.82
N LEU A 129 12.76 -1.62 -1.75
CA LEU A 129 12.29 -2.33 -0.56
C LEU A 129 13.23 -2.10 0.63
N GLU A 130 14.55 -2.20 0.41
CA GLU A 130 15.57 -1.93 1.42
C GLU A 130 15.48 -0.49 1.96
N ALA A 131 15.12 0.47 1.11
CA ALA A 131 14.96 1.87 1.52
C ALA A 131 13.68 2.13 2.32
N ILE A 132 12.53 1.55 1.94
CA ILE A 132 11.22 1.93 2.51
C ILE A 132 10.72 0.98 3.60
N HIS A 133 11.08 -0.30 3.56
CA HIS A 133 10.56 -1.29 4.51
C HIS A 133 10.96 -0.98 5.96
N PRO A 134 12.22 -0.62 6.28
CA PRO A 134 12.61 -0.27 7.64
C PRO A 134 11.83 0.93 8.21
N GLU A 135 11.48 1.89 7.38
CA GLU A 135 10.70 3.08 7.78
C GLU A 135 9.23 2.77 8.09
N LEU A 136 8.66 1.75 7.44
CA LEU A 136 7.30 1.28 7.69
C LEU A 136 7.26 0.41 8.95
N GLU A 137 8.24 -0.48 9.12
CA GLU A 137 8.38 -1.28 10.34
C GLU A 137 8.64 -0.41 11.58
N ALA A 138 9.52 0.59 11.50
CA ALA A 138 9.82 1.49 12.61
C ALA A 138 8.61 2.30 13.09
N ARG A 139 7.56 2.40 12.27
CA ARG A 139 6.29 3.08 12.58
C ARG A 139 5.15 2.11 12.92
N ASP A 140 5.43 0.81 13.03
CA ASP A 140 4.46 -0.26 13.26
C ASP A 140 3.31 -0.27 12.22
N GLU A 141 3.62 0.10 10.97
CA GLU A 141 2.63 0.12 9.88
C GLU A 141 2.45 -1.28 9.28
N ARG A 142 1.19 -1.74 9.15
CA ARG A 142 0.88 -3.04 8.55
C ARG A 142 0.87 -2.91 7.03
N VAL A 143 1.76 -3.59 6.32
CA VAL A 143 1.82 -3.57 4.85
C VAL A 143 1.17 -4.84 4.30
N HIS A 144 0.24 -4.69 3.36
CA HIS A 144 -0.37 -5.81 2.64
C HIS A 144 0.54 -6.30 1.50
N ARG A 145 1.12 -5.37 0.73
CA ARG A 145 2.16 -5.62 -0.28
C ARG A 145 2.81 -4.30 -0.70
N TYR A 146 3.94 -4.41 -1.39
CA TYR A 146 4.63 -3.28 -2.01
C TYR A 146 4.39 -3.28 -3.51
N ASP A 147 3.93 -2.16 -4.08
CA ASP A 147 3.80 -2.00 -5.52
C ASP A 147 4.94 -1.07 -6.01
N VAL A 148 5.81 -1.58 -6.90
CA VAL A 148 6.85 -0.78 -7.58
C VAL A 148 6.47 -0.64 -9.05
N GLU A 149 6.12 0.58 -9.46
CA GLU A 149 5.72 0.94 -10.82
C GLU A 149 6.92 1.48 -11.60
N PHE A 150 7.14 0.96 -12.80
CA PHE A 150 8.18 1.36 -13.73
C PHE A 150 7.56 2.05 -14.94
N THR A 151 7.97 3.29 -15.19
CA THR A 151 7.60 4.02 -16.41
C THR A 151 8.75 4.07 -17.38
N PHE A 152 8.47 3.75 -18.64
CA PHE A 152 9.43 3.75 -19.75
C PHE A 152 8.69 4.00 -21.09
N GLY A 153 9.41 4.09 -22.20
CA GLY A 153 8.85 4.36 -23.50
C GLY A 153 8.88 5.85 -23.87
N PRO A 154 8.47 6.19 -25.11
CA PRO A 154 8.49 7.56 -25.60
C PRO A 154 7.43 8.40 -24.85
N GLY A 155 7.82 9.03 -23.74
CA GLY A 155 6.96 9.87 -22.89
C GLY A 155 6.61 11.23 -23.51
N GLY A 156 5.98 11.22 -24.69
CA GLY A 156 5.66 12.42 -25.45
C GLY A 156 4.18 12.81 -25.42
N LEU A 157 3.86 14.02 -25.90
CA LEU A 157 2.47 14.49 -26.03
C LEU A 157 1.60 13.64 -26.97
N ILE A 158 2.21 12.77 -27.78
CA ILE A 158 1.56 12.03 -28.87
C ILE A 158 1.54 10.51 -28.60
N VAL A 159 2.51 9.99 -27.85
CA VAL A 159 2.61 8.57 -27.51
C VAL A 159 2.70 8.45 -26.00
N ALA A 160 1.82 7.65 -25.40
CA ALA A 160 1.88 7.38 -23.98
C ALA A 160 3.07 6.45 -23.70
N GLY A 161 3.83 6.75 -22.65
CA GLY A 161 4.79 5.80 -22.11
C GLY A 161 4.09 4.54 -21.58
N GLU A 162 4.83 3.45 -21.49
CA GLU A 162 4.40 2.22 -20.86
C GLU A 162 4.55 2.31 -19.33
N CYS A 163 3.69 1.58 -18.63
CA CYS A 163 3.74 1.46 -17.18
C CYS A 163 3.57 -0.01 -16.80
N ARG A 164 4.59 -0.56 -16.14
CA ARG A 164 4.59 -1.94 -15.63
C ARG A 164 4.80 -1.93 -14.13
N ARG A 165 4.36 -2.98 -13.44
CA ARG A 165 4.44 -3.06 -11.98
C ARG A 165 4.99 -4.42 -11.52
N VAL A 166 5.79 -4.38 -10.46
CA VAL A 166 6.10 -5.55 -9.64
C VAL A 166 5.44 -5.36 -8.28
N SER A 167 4.66 -6.35 -7.85
CA SER A 167 4.06 -6.39 -6.51
C SER A 167 4.83 -7.40 -5.66
N VAL A 168 5.19 -7.05 -4.43
CA VAL A 168 5.99 -7.92 -3.55
C VAL A 168 5.30 -8.07 -2.18
N ALA A 169 5.13 -9.32 -1.74
CA ALA A 169 4.59 -9.63 -0.42
C ALA A 169 5.56 -9.18 0.70
N PRO A 170 5.04 -8.76 1.88
CA PRO A 170 5.87 -8.21 2.95
C PRO A 170 6.90 -9.20 3.52
N GLU A 171 6.62 -10.50 3.47
CA GLU A 171 7.53 -11.54 3.94
C GLU A 171 8.80 -11.64 3.07
N LEU A 172 8.67 -11.34 1.78
CA LEU A 172 9.81 -11.29 0.86
C LEU A 172 10.69 -10.06 1.14
N ALA A 173 10.07 -8.93 1.47
CA ALA A 173 10.77 -7.69 1.83
C ALA A 173 11.49 -7.83 3.17
N ALA A 174 10.85 -8.43 4.19
CA ALA A 174 11.49 -8.69 5.47
C ALA A 174 12.71 -9.61 5.31
N ARG A 175 12.57 -10.70 4.54
CA ARG A 175 13.67 -11.63 4.31
C ARG A 175 14.87 -11.01 3.59
N LEU A 176 14.64 -10.04 2.70
CA LEU A 176 15.69 -9.26 2.03
C LEU A 176 16.57 -8.49 3.04
N LEU A 177 15.99 -8.05 4.15
CA LEU A 177 16.71 -7.31 5.20
C LEU A 177 17.30 -8.23 6.28
N GLU A 178 16.70 -9.40 6.50
CA GLU A 178 17.10 -10.32 7.56
C GLU A 178 18.20 -11.32 7.17
N ASP A 179 18.24 -11.80 5.92
CA ASP A 179 19.27 -12.75 5.44
C ASP A 179 20.23 -12.05 4.47
N GLU A 180 21.46 -11.81 4.90
CA GLU A 180 22.52 -11.18 4.08
C GLU A 180 22.83 -11.94 2.77
N ARG A 181 22.43 -13.21 2.66
CA ARG A 181 22.60 -14.02 1.44
C ARG A 181 21.39 -13.95 0.52
N TYR A 182 20.32 -13.29 0.95
CA TYR A 182 19.11 -13.09 0.18
C TYR A 182 19.19 -11.72 -0.49
N GLY A 183 19.62 -11.66 -1.75
CA GLY A 183 19.70 -10.42 -2.52
C GLY A 183 18.64 -10.34 -3.63
N ALA A 184 18.83 -9.40 -4.55
CA ALA A 184 17.94 -9.19 -5.70
C ALA A 184 17.74 -10.44 -6.57
N PHE A 185 18.73 -11.33 -6.65
CA PHE A 185 18.62 -12.57 -7.41
C PHE A 185 17.67 -13.58 -6.74
N GLU A 186 17.80 -13.78 -5.43
CA GLU A 186 16.93 -14.63 -4.63
C GLU A 186 15.51 -14.07 -4.61
N LEU A 187 15.38 -12.74 -4.46
CA LEU A 187 14.11 -12.03 -4.56
C LEU A 187 13.43 -12.31 -5.90
N ARG A 188 14.14 -12.14 -7.01
CA ARG A 188 13.60 -12.42 -8.35
C ARG A 188 13.04 -13.83 -8.45
N ARG A 189 13.80 -14.85 -8.03
CA ARG A 189 13.39 -16.25 -8.13
C ARG A 189 12.12 -16.53 -7.34
N ASP A 190 11.97 -15.88 -6.19
CA ASP A 190 10.86 -16.11 -5.29
C ASP A 190 9.62 -15.30 -5.68
N VAL A 191 9.80 -14.08 -6.21
CA VAL A 191 8.74 -13.32 -6.89
C VAL A 191 8.21 -14.09 -8.10
N GLU A 192 9.09 -14.60 -8.97
CA GLU A 192 8.70 -15.44 -10.12
C GLU A 192 7.97 -16.72 -9.69
N ARG A 193 8.24 -17.25 -8.49
CA ARG A 193 7.52 -18.42 -7.97
C ARG A 193 6.15 -18.03 -7.44
N ALA A 194 6.08 -16.97 -6.63
CA ALA A 194 4.87 -16.48 -6.00
C ALA A 194 3.87 -15.91 -7.02
N ASP A 195 4.34 -15.30 -8.10
CA ASP A 195 3.50 -14.84 -9.22
C ASP A 195 2.69 -15.96 -9.90
N ARG A 196 3.16 -17.22 -9.81
CA ARG A 196 2.42 -18.38 -10.34
C ARG A 196 1.40 -18.94 -9.35
N ASP A 197 1.33 -18.37 -8.16
CA ASP A 197 0.42 -18.77 -7.09
C ASP A 197 -0.71 -17.73 -6.99
N ASP A 198 -1.91 -18.11 -7.43
CA ASP A 198 -3.07 -17.21 -7.50
C ASP A 198 -3.49 -16.67 -6.12
N ASP A 199 -3.09 -17.35 -5.03
CA ASP A 199 -3.37 -16.92 -3.65
C ASP A 199 -2.31 -15.90 -3.13
N SER A 200 -1.24 -15.64 -3.89
CA SER A 200 -0.20 -14.69 -3.49
C SER A 200 -0.57 -13.26 -3.90
N PRO A 201 -0.32 -12.24 -3.05
CA PRO A 201 -0.40 -10.84 -3.46
C PRO A 201 0.78 -10.38 -4.34
N THR A 202 1.74 -11.28 -4.61
CA THR A 202 2.94 -11.01 -5.42
C THR A 202 2.61 -11.13 -6.90
N ALA A 203 3.10 -10.19 -7.71
CA ALA A 203 2.87 -10.19 -9.15
C ALA A 203 4.10 -9.67 -9.88
N LEU A 204 4.46 -10.30 -11.00
CA LEU A 204 5.64 -9.96 -11.77
C LEU A 204 5.27 -9.31 -13.11
N TRP A 205 5.66 -8.04 -13.26
CA TRP A 205 5.60 -7.31 -14.54
C TRP A 205 4.19 -7.11 -15.11
N ASP A 206 3.25 -6.90 -14.20
CA ASP A 206 1.86 -6.60 -14.48
C ASP A 206 1.66 -5.23 -15.12
N ASP A 207 0.49 -5.00 -15.72
CA ASP A 207 0.04 -3.64 -16.02
C ASP A 207 -0.12 -2.83 -14.73
N CYS A 208 0.30 -1.56 -14.78
CA CYS A 208 0.01 -0.64 -13.67
C CYS A 208 -1.51 -0.53 -13.50
N ARG A 209 -1.99 -0.67 -12.25
CA ARG A 209 -3.43 -0.54 -11.99
C ARG A 209 -3.90 0.84 -12.39
N SER A 210 -4.97 0.88 -13.17
CA SER A 210 -5.64 2.14 -13.44
C SER A 210 -6.18 2.69 -12.12
N SER A 211 -6.30 4.01 -12.00
CA SER A 211 -6.98 4.60 -10.83
C SER A 211 -8.46 4.17 -10.71
N ALA A 212 -8.99 3.46 -11.73
CA ALA A 212 -10.36 2.99 -11.84
C ALA A 212 -10.59 1.54 -11.34
N ASP A 213 -9.54 0.73 -11.09
CA ASP A 213 -9.66 -0.63 -10.54
C ASP A 213 -9.90 -0.64 -9.02
N ARG A 214 -10.82 0.22 -8.57
CA ARG A 214 -11.22 0.35 -7.17
C ARG A 214 -12.63 -0.22 -7.03
N HIS A 215 -12.74 -1.54 -6.95
CA HIS A 215 -13.95 -2.24 -6.51
C HIS A 215 -13.59 -3.32 -5.50
#